data_AF-A0AAD9W2A4-F1
#
_entry.id   AF-A0AAD9W2A4-F1
#
_cell.length_a   1.000
_cell.length_b   1.000
_cell.length_c   1.000
_cell.angle_alpha   90.00
_cell.angle_beta   90.00
_cell.angle_gamma   90.00
#
_symmetry.space_group_name_H-M   'P 1'
#
loop_
_entity.id
_entity.type
_entity.pdbx_description
1 polymer ?
#
loop_
_entity_poly.entity_id
_entity_poly.type
_entity_poly.pdbx_seq_one_letter_code
_entity_poly.pdbx_strand_id
1 'polypeptide(L)'
;MWRHHHHHHHHYKLNTLHTLNNTISNLFNQTLKTIKMQFSTGAIFALAAAVASADAVFHVSDFSAACIAHSSQCSYSFGVVQIGNGETTPVQCSALVTSNGELPEVTDGTCENSSRTWKITKFSNNHASGLELEVSQQVTPSSTQSARYDIFSGSLEMQQTGASTQQVYTGETEFDLVN
;
A
#
# COMPACT_ATOMS: atom_id res chain seq x y z
N MET A 1 -44.67 -38.85 -61.41
CA MET A 1 -44.87 -39.46 -60.08
C MET A 1 -43.49 -39.81 -59.52
N TRP A 2 -43.10 -39.28 -58.34
CA TRP A 2 -41.91 -39.63 -57.53
C TRP A 2 -40.53 -39.32 -58.18
N ARG A 3 -39.65 -38.43 -57.70
CA ARG A 3 -39.07 -38.06 -56.39
C ARG A 3 -38.15 -39.14 -55.76
N HIS A 4 -36.87 -38.73 -55.60
CA HIS A 4 -35.80 -39.17 -54.67
C HIS A 4 -34.55 -39.75 -55.36
N HIS A 5 -33.31 -39.64 -54.86
CA HIS A 5 -32.53 -38.73 -54.00
C HIS A 5 -31.13 -39.38 -53.84
N HIS A 6 -30.16 -38.64 -53.27
CA HIS A 6 -28.83 -39.08 -52.79
C HIS A 6 -27.72 -39.25 -53.85
N HIS A 7 -26.45 -38.94 -53.61
CA HIS A 7 -25.74 -38.26 -52.50
C HIS A 7 -24.37 -37.87 -53.09
N HIS A 8 -23.86 -36.67 -52.85
CA HIS A 8 -22.41 -36.47 -52.73
C HIS A 8 -22.15 -35.40 -51.67
N HIS A 9 -21.40 -35.80 -50.67
CA HIS A 9 -21.10 -35.08 -49.45
C HIS A 9 -19.56 -34.95 -49.35
N HIS A 10 -19.12 -33.84 -48.74
CA HIS A 10 -17.79 -33.57 -48.18
C HIS A 10 -16.63 -33.22 -49.11
N HIS A 11 -16.40 -31.91 -49.31
CA HIS A 11 -15.05 -31.31 -49.39
C HIS A 11 -15.11 -29.81 -49.00
N TYR A 12 -15.34 -29.51 -47.72
CA TYR A 12 -15.11 -28.16 -47.18
C TYR A 12 -14.51 -28.26 -45.77
N LYS A 13 -13.19 -28.45 -45.69
CA LYS A 13 -12.42 -28.30 -44.45
C LYS A 13 -10.92 -28.27 -44.77
N LEU A 14 -10.43 -27.21 -45.42
CA LEU A 14 -8.96 -26.99 -45.50
C LEU A 14 -8.50 -25.56 -45.84
N ASN A 15 -9.39 -24.57 -46.03
CA ASN A 15 -8.99 -23.19 -46.38
C ASN A 15 -9.21 -22.13 -45.28
N THR A 16 -9.62 -22.50 -44.08
CA THR A 16 -9.93 -21.53 -43.00
C THR A 16 -8.84 -21.42 -41.93
N LEU A 17 -7.82 -22.28 -41.96
CA LEU A 17 -6.74 -22.29 -40.95
C LEU A 17 -5.50 -21.49 -41.37
N HIS A 18 -5.33 -21.17 -42.66
CA HIS A 18 -4.14 -20.45 -43.13
C HIS A 18 -4.26 -18.91 -43.03
N THR A 19 -5.47 -18.37 -42.94
CA THR A 19 -5.73 -16.91 -42.86
C THR A 19 -5.69 -16.36 -41.43
N LEU A 20 -5.77 -17.22 -40.40
CA LEU A 20 -5.73 -16.80 -38.99
C LEU A 20 -4.30 -16.59 -38.46
N ASN A 21 -3.29 -17.27 -39.01
CA ASN A 21 -1.89 -17.14 -38.55
C ASN A 21 -1.18 -15.87 -39.04
N ASN A 22 -1.58 -15.31 -40.19
CA ASN A 22 -0.94 -14.11 -40.74
C ASN A 22 -1.50 -12.80 -40.16
N THR A 23 -2.64 -12.84 -39.47
CA THR A 23 -3.22 -11.66 -38.82
C THR A 23 -2.64 -11.46 -37.41
N ILE A 24 -2.34 -12.54 -36.69
CA ILE A 24 -1.78 -12.48 -35.32
C ILE A 24 -0.29 -12.08 -35.33
N SER A 25 0.46 -12.45 -36.37
CA SER A 25 1.89 -12.12 -36.47
C SER A 25 2.17 -10.63 -36.77
N ASN A 26 1.21 -9.91 -37.38
CA ASN A 26 1.35 -8.49 -37.68
C ASN A 26 0.89 -7.55 -36.55
N LEU A 27 0.18 -8.04 -35.54
CA LEU A 27 -0.13 -7.28 -34.33
C LEU A 27 1.03 -7.29 -33.31
N PHE A 28 1.93 -8.27 -33.37
CA PHE A 28 3.08 -8.33 -32.45
C PHE A 28 4.26 -7.44 -32.87
N ASN A 29 4.33 -7.03 -34.14
CA ASN A 29 5.48 -6.30 -34.71
C ASN A 29 5.26 -4.79 -34.91
N GLN A 30 4.15 -4.22 -34.42
CA GLN A 30 3.94 -2.76 -34.36
C GLN A 30 4.08 -2.16 -32.96
N THR A 31 4.29 -2.97 -31.92
CA THR A 31 4.34 -2.50 -30.52
C THR A 31 5.75 -2.43 -29.93
N LEU A 32 6.80 -2.31 -30.76
CA LEU A 32 8.20 -2.20 -30.31
C LEU A 32 9.01 -1.14 -31.08
N LYS A 33 8.34 -0.16 -31.69
CA LYS A 33 9.04 0.98 -32.30
C LYS A 33 8.54 2.30 -31.69
N THR A 34 9.36 2.78 -30.75
CA THR A 34 9.48 4.20 -30.39
C THR A 34 8.38 4.77 -29.49
N ILE A 35 8.25 4.24 -28.27
CA ILE A 35 7.74 5.07 -27.16
C ILE A 35 8.90 5.93 -26.69
N LYS A 36 8.97 7.17 -27.20
CA LYS A 36 9.70 8.25 -26.54
C LYS A 36 9.07 8.42 -25.15
N MET A 37 9.85 8.25 -24.10
CA MET A 37 9.45 8.71 -22.76
C MET A 37 9.40 10.24 -22.79
N GLN A 38 8.20 10.78 -23.02
CA GLN A 38 7.89 12.17 -22.76
C GLN A 38 7.15 12.19 -21.43
N PHE A 39 7.79 12.77 -20.41
CA PHE A 39 7.23 12.98 -19.09
C PHE A 39 5.88 13.69 -19.21
N SER A 40 4.81 12.92 -19.11
CA SER A 40 3.45 13.43 -19.06
C SER A 40 3.07 13.49 -17.60
N THR A 41 3.05 14.73 -17.09
CA THR A 41 2.49 15.17 -15.83
C THR A 41 1.18 14.47 -15.47
N GLY A 42 1.12 13.95 -14.24
CA GLY A 42 -0.08 13.97 -13.40
C GLY A 42 -1.20 13.01 -13.77
N ALA A 43 -1.18 11.82 -13.18
CA ALA A 43 -2.40 11.09 -12.86
C ALA A 43 -2.31 10.63 -11.40
N ILE A 44 -2.75 11.48 -10.48
CA ILE A 44 -3.01 11.10 -9.09
C ILE A 44 -4.31 10.31 -9.11
N PHE A 45 -4.23 8.99 -9.06
CA PHE A 45 -5.40 8.15 -8.81
C PHE A 45 -5.74 8.25 -7.33
N ALA A 46 -6.61 9.20 -6.97
CA ALA A 46 -7.23 9.21 -5.66
C ALA A 46 -8.27 8.07 -5.60
N LEU A 47 -7.86 6.92 -5.05
CA LEU A 47 -8.79 5.87 -4.64
C LEU A 47 -9.47 6.35 -3.36
N ALA A 48 -10.62 7.01 -3.48
CA ALA A 48 -11.49 7.27 -2.34
C ALA A 48 -12.15 5.94 -1.94
N ALA A 49 -11.54 5.22 -1.01
CA ALA A 49 -12.21 4.13 -0.32
C ALA A 49 -13.30 4.76 0.57
N ALA A 50 -14.57 4.42 0.32
CA ALA A 50 -15.65 4.78 1.23
C ALA A 50 -15.48 3.96 2.52
N VAL A 51 -14.83 4.54 3.53
CA VAL A 51 -14.75 3.96 4.86
C VAL A 51 -16.14 4.06 5.49
N ALA A 52 -16.69 2.93 5.96
CA ALA A 52 -17.78 3.01 6.93
C ALA A 52 -17.28 3.88 8.09
N SER A 53 -18.09 4.81 8.59
CA SER A 53 -17.69 5.74 9.66
C SER A 53 -17.40 4.95 10.94
N ALA A 54 -16.17 4.47 11.06
CA ALA A 54 -15.62 3.96 12.30
C ALA A 54 -15.30 5.17 13.19
N ASP A 55 -15.55 5.03 14.48
CA ASP A 55 -15.37 6.12 15.43
C ASP A 55 -13.86 6.37 15.59
N ALA A 56 -13.42 7.57 15.25
CA ALA A 56 -12.02 7.97 15.38
C ALA A 56 -11.66 8.06 16.87
N VAL A 57 -10.63 7.31 17.28
CA VAL A 57 -10.23 7.17 18.68
C VAL A 57 -9.01 8.03 18.99
N PHE A 58 -8.03 8.02 18.08
CA PHE A 58 -6.81 8.81 18.20
C PHE A 58 -6.61 9.59 16.90
N HIS A 59 -6.01 10.77 17.03
CA HIS A 59 -5.52 11.54 15.90
C HIS A 59 -3.99 11.54 15.94
N VAL A 60 -3.38 11.13 14.84
CA VAL A 60 -1.93 11.15 14.64
C VAL A 60 -1.55 12.41 13.86
N SER A 61 -0.45 13.02 14.27
CA SER A 61 0.13 14.24 13.68
C SER A 61 1.63 14.07 13.46
N ASP A 62 2.17 14.82 12.50
CA ASP A 62 3.61 14.81 12.15
C ASP A 62 4.20 13.39 11.94
N PHE A 63 3.40 12.48 11.38
CA PHE A 63 3.87 11.11 11.16
C PHE A 63 5.02 11.08 10.15
N SER A 64 6.11 10.46 10.57
CA SER A 64 7.28 10.25 9.74
C SER A 64 7.89 8.88 10.02
N ALA A 65 8.35 8.23 8.95
CA ALA A 65 9.09 6.99 9.04
C ALA A 65 10.14 6.94 7.94
N ALA A 66 11.40 6.66 8.30
CA ALA A 66 12.48 6.54 7.32
C ALA A 66 13.62 5.67 7.84
N CYS A 67 14.25 4.93 6.95
CA CYS A 67 15.53 4.30 7.22
C CYS A 67 16.67 5.29 7.00
N ILE A 68 17.65 5.30 7.91
CA ILE A 68 18.73 6.29 7.93
C ILE A 68 19.83 5.84 6.97
N ALA A 69 20.17 6.68 6.00
CA ALA A 69 21.23 6.40 5.03
C ALA A 69 22.55 6.04 5.72
N HIS A 70 23.21 4.99 5.23
CA HIS A 70 24.48 4.47 5.79
C HIS A 70 24.40 3.94 7.23
N SER A 71 23.19 3.82 7.79
CA SER A 71 22.95 3.22 9.10
C SER A 71 22.09 1.97 8.93
N SER A 72 22.20 1.05 9.88
CA SER A 72 21.29 -0.09 9.99
C SER A 72 20.04 0.26 10.80
N GLN A 73 19.68 1.54 10.93
CA GLN A 73 18.58 2.00 11.77
C GLN A 73 17.50 2.67 10.94
N CYS A 74 16.26 2.51 11.37
CA CYS A 74 15.11 3.26 10.88
C CYS A 74 14.42 3.95 12.04
N SER A 75 13.89 5.14 11.78
CA SER A 75 13.17 5.95 12.74
C SER A 75 11.70 5.97 12.41
N TYR A 76 10.87 5.91 13.44
CA TYR A 76 9.47 6.30 13.43
C TYR A 76 9.29 7.46 14.40
N SER A 77 8.50 8.47 14.03
CA SER A 77 8.16 9.59 14.90
C SER A 77 6.79 10.14 14.56
N PHE A 78 5.97 10.41 15.57
CA PHE A 78 4.66 11.03 15.42
C PHE A 78 4.15 11.57 16.76
N GLY A 79 3.26 12.55 16.70
CA GLY A 79 2.44 12.98 17.83
C GLY A 79 1.08 12.28 17.82
N VAL A 80 0.54 11.95 18.99
CA VAL A 80 -0.81 11.38 19.11
C VAL A 80 -1.64 12.08 20.18
N VAL A 81 -2.90 12.38 19.87
CA VAL A 81 -3.93 12.82 20.83
C VAL A 81 -5.09 11.84 20.83
N GLN A 82 -5.75 11.68 21.97
CA GLN A 82 -7.02 10.96 22.03
C GLN A 82 -8.18 11.89 21.71
N ILE A 83 -9.11 11.42 20.89
CA ILE A 83 -10.27 12.19 20.47
C ILE A 83 -11.35 12.11 21.56
N GLY A 84 -12.07 13.22 21.78
CA GLY A 84 -13.26 13.26 22.64
C GLY A 84 -13.01 13.39 24.15
N ASN A 85 -11.76 13.45 24.60
CA ASN A 85 -11.41 13.63 26.03
C ASN A 85 -10.93 15.06 26.39
N GLY A 86 -10.87 15.97 25.41
CA GLY A 86 -10.38 17.35 25.59
C GLY A 86 -8.86 17.53 25.47
N GLU A 87 -8.12 16.49 25.10
CA GLU A 87 -6.69 16.55 24.81
C GLU A 87 -6.42 17.31 23.51
N THR A 88 -5.52 18.30 23.58
CA THR A 88 -5.14 19.12 22.42
C THR A 88 -3.64 19.11 22.14
N THR A 89 -2.85 18.58 23.06
CA THR A 89 -1.39 18.55 22.95
C THR A 89 -0.95 17.14 22.62
N PRO A 90 -0.32 16.91 21.45
CA PRO A 90 0.14 15.58 21.08
C PRO A 90 1.20 15.05 22.04
N VAL A 91 1.03 13.79 22.45
CA VAL A 91 2.08 13.02 23.10
C VAL A 91 3.00 12.48 22.02
N GLN A 92 4.30 12.71 22.16
CA GLN A 92 5.29 12.26 21.19
C GLN A 92 5.59 10.77 21.35
N CYS A 93 5.60 10.07 20.23
CA CYS A 93 5.89 8.65 20.11
C CYS A 93 7.03 8.48 19.09
N SER A 94 8.08 7.75 19.46
CA SER A 94 9.18 7.50 18.54
C SER A 94 9.91 6.19 18.86
N ALA A 95 10.56 5.63 17.84
CA ALA A 95 11.49 4.51 18.01
C ALA A 95 12.59 4.55 16.97
N LEU A 96 13.78 4.09 17.37
CA LEU A 96 14.90 3.76 16.50
C LEU A 96 15.09 2.26 16.51
N VAL A 97 14.91 1.62 15.35
CA VAL A 97 14.86 0.17 15.22
C VAL A 97 15.82 -0.31 14.14
N THR A 98 16.46 -1.45 14.39
CA THR A 98 17.44 -2.01 13.44
C THR A 98 16.75 -2.62 12.23
N SER A 99 17.28 -2.36 11.03
CA SER A 99 16.77 -2.92 9.78
C SER A 99 17.83 -3.06 8.69
N ASN A 100 17.46 -3.70 7.58
CA ASN A 100 18.24 -3.90 6.36
C ASN A 100 17.98 -2.83 5.28
N GLY A 101 17.37 -1.70 5.64
CA GLY A 101 17.02 -0.61 4.72
C GLY A 101 15.53 -0.54 4.38
N GLU A 102 14.71 -1.52 4.78
CA GLU A 102 13.25 -1.41 4.75
C GLU A 102 12.70 -0.98 6.11
N LEU A 103 11.54 -0.32 6.15
CA LEU A 103 10.88 0.02 7.42
C LEU A 103 10.48 -1.29 8.13
N PRO A 104 11.00 -1.56 9.35
CA PRO A 104 10.75 -2.82 10.04
C PRO A 104 9.49 -2.74 10.92
N GLU A 105 9.01 -3.89 11.36
CA GLU A 105 7.99 -3.94 12.41
C GLU A 105 8.51 -3.35 13.74
N VAL A 106 7.60 -2.86 14.56
CA VAL A 106 7.86 -2.39 15.92
C VAL A 106 6.85 -3.07 16.83
N THR A 107 7.29 -3.80 17.85
CA THR A 107 6.39 -4.60 18.70
C THR A 107 6.00 -3.94 20.02
N ASP A 108 6.81 -2.99 20.48
CA ASP A 108 6.85 -2.48 21.85
C ASP A 108 7.16 -0.98 21.88
N GLY A 109 6.61 -0.23 20.91
CA GLY A 109 6.71 1.22 20.86
C GLY A 109 6.04 1.86 22.08
N THR A 110 6.67 2.90 22.62
CA THR A 110 6.13 3.70 23.73
C THR A 110 6.08 5.17 23.35
N CYS A 111 5.23 5.92 24.04
CA CYS A 111 5.16 7.37 23.90
C CYS A 111 5.68 8.06 25.16
N GLU A 112 6.32 9.22 24.99
CA GLU A 112 6.98 9.94 26.08
C GLU A 112 6.00 10.36 27.17
N ASN A 113 6.35 10.10 28.44
CA ASN A 113 5.56 10.49 29.61
C ASN A 113 4.08 10.05 29.55
N SER A 114 3.78 8.93 28.89
CA SER A 114 2.42 8.45 28.66
C SER A 114 2.30 6.94 28.87
N SER A 115 1.09 6.47 29.17
CA SER A 115 0.75 5.04 29.20
C SER A 115 0.45 4.47 27.82
N ARG A 116 0.52 5.29 26.77
CA ARG A 116 0.26 4.88 25.40
C ARG A 116 1.41 4.03 24.87
N THR A 117 1.04 2.92 24.24
CA THR A 117 1.95 2.07 23.48
C THR A 117 1.52 2.08 22.03
N TRP A 118 2.43 1.70 21.15
CA TRP A 118 2.16 1.59 19.73
C TRP A 118 2.98 0.47 19.12
N LYS A 119 2.51 -0.01 17.97
CA LYS A 119 3.22 -1.03 17.19
C LYS A 119 3.04 -0.78 15.70
N ILE A 120 4.02 -1.27 14.93
CA ILE A 120 3.98 -1.34 13.48
C ILE A 120 4.01 -2.81 13.10
N THR A 121 3.01 -3.28 12.36
CA THR A 121 3.00 -4.65 11.83
C THR A 121 3.00 -4.63 10.31
N LYS A 122 3.69 -5.59 9.67
CA LYS A 122 3.66 -5.75 8.21
C LYS A 122 2.46 -6.60 7.84
N PHE A 123 1.70 -6.16 6.84
CA PHE A 123 0.64 -6.97 6.25
C PHE A 123 0.86 -7.15 4.75
N SER A 124 0.43 -8.31 4.26
CA SER A 124 0.31 -8.59 2.84
C SER A 124 -0.86 -9.55 2.64
N ASN A 125 -1.86 -9.11 1.90
CA ASN A 125 -3.01 -9.90 1.51
C ASN A 125 -3.14 -9.91 -0.03
N ASN A 126 -4.21 -10.50 -0.57
CA ASN A 126 -4.39 -10.64 -2.02
C ASN A 126 -4.62 -9.31 -2.76
N HIS A 127 -4.87 -8.21 -2.03
CA HIS A 127 -5.28 -6.92 -2.58
C HIS A 127 -4.33 -5.77 -2.21
N ALA A 128 -3.61 -5.89 -1.10
CA ALA A 128 -2.77 -4.82 -0.56
C ALA A 128 -1.62 -5.37 0.29
N SER A 129 -0.56 -4.59 0.37
CA SER A 129 0.55 -4.77 1.30
C SER A 129 0.93 -3.43 1.91
N GLY A 130 1.52 -3.45 3.10
CA GLY A 130 1.84 -2.23 3.82
C GLY A 130 2.28 -2.46 5.26
N LEU A 131 2.19 -1.39 6.02
CA LEU A 131 2.38 -1.34 7.46
C LEU A 131 1.06 -0.98 8.13
N GLU A 132 0.75 -1.55 9.28
CA GLU A 132 -0.37 -1.10 10.12
C GLU A 132 0.20 -0.46 11.37
N LEU A 133 -0.17 0.81 11.62
CA LEU A 133 0.07 1.47 12.89
C LEU A 133 -1.10 1.17 13.83
N GLU A 134 -0.83 0.57 14.98
CA GLU A 134 -1.79 0.44 16.07
C GLU A 134 -1.30 1.28 17.24
N VAL A 135 -2.17 2.14 17.79
CA VAL A 135 -1.95 2.83 19.06
C VAL A 135 -2.90 2.25 20.10
N SER A 136 -2.39 2.09 21.32
CA SER A 136 -3.11 1.50 22.44
C SER A 136 -2.94 2.33 23.71
N GLN A 137 -4.01 2.46 24.49
CA GLN A 137 -4.00 3.14 25.78
C GLN A 137 -4.79 2.34 26.81
N GLN A 138 -4.22 2.17 28.00
CA GLN A 138 -4.95 1.65 29.14
C GLN A 138 -5.97 2.68 29.65
N VAL A 139 -7.26 2.33 29.66
CA VAL A 139 -8.35 3.21 30.13
C VAL A 139 -8.67 2.93 31.60
N THR A 140 -8.64 1.66 32.00
CA THR A 140 -8.76 1.22 33.40
C THR A 140 -7.76 0.09 33.66
N PRO A 141 -7.52 -0.33 34.92
CA PRO A 141 -6.63 -1.46 35.20
C PRO A 141 -6.97 -2.75 34.44
N SER A 142 -8.21 -2.91 33.99
CA SER A 142 -8.71 -4.10 33.29
C SER A 142 -9.17 -3.84 31.85
N SER A 143 -8.95 -2.64 31.30
CA SER A 143 -9.39 -2.32 29.94
C SER A 143 -8.39 -1.47 29.18
N THR A 144 -8.32 -1.75 27.89
CA THR A 144 -7.45 -1.09 26.93
C THR A 144 -8.30 -0.66 25.74
N GLN A 145 -8.05 0.55 25.26
CA GLN A 145 -8.59 1.06 24.01
C GLN A 145 -7.47 1.06 22.97
N SER A 146 -7.74 0.51 21.80
CA SER A 146 -6.80 0.50 20.68
C SER A 146 -7.49 0.98 19.40
N ALA A 147 -6.71 1.52 18.47
CA ALA A 147 -7.18 1.86 17.14
C ALA A 147 -6.01 1.79 16.13
N ARG A 148 -6.33 1.67 14.84
CA ARG A 148 -5.41 1.31 13.77
C ARG A 148 -5.50 2.24 12.57
N TYR A 149 -4.43 2.27 11.77
CA TYR A 149 -4.38 2.89 10.46
C TYR A 149 -3.46 2.09 9.52
N ASP A 150 -3.93 1.82 8.30
CA ASP A 150 -3.18 1.10 7.27
C ASP A 150 -2.35 2.05 6.40
N ILE A 151 -1.04 1.91 6.49
CA ILE A 151 -0.03 2.56 5.65
C ILE A 151 0.26 1.66 4.46
N PHE A 152 -0.41 1.90 3.34
CA PHE A 152 -0.24 1.09 2.13
C PHE A 152 1.12 1.31 1.45
N SER A 153 1.62 0.28 0.77
CA SER A 153 2.90 0.29 0.06
C SER A 153 3.06 1.39 -0.98
N GLY A 154 1.96 1.95 -1.51
CA GLY A 154 2.00 3.13 -2.39
C GLY A 154 2.52 4.41 -1.74
N SER A 155 2.62 4.45 -0.41
CA SER A 155 3.20 5.54 0.38
C SER A 155 4.60 5.20 0.92
N LEU A 156 5.20 4.10 0.46
CA LEU A 156 6.51 3.63 0.89
C LEU A 156 7.45 3.58 -0.32
N GLU A 157 8.49 4.42 -0.31
CA GLU A 157 9.39 4.58 -1.44
C GLU A 157 10.82 4.17 -1.10
N MET A 158 11.49 3.46 -2.02
CA MET A 158 12.93 3.23 -1.93
C MET A 158 13.67 4.44 -2.51
N GLN A 159 14.43 5.14 -1.66
CA GLN A 159 15.27 6.28 -2.04
C GLN A 159 16.74 5.88 -2.05
N GLN A 160 17.45 6.25 -3.12
CA GLN A 160 18.89 6.08 -3.24
C GLN A 160 19.62 7.31 -2.68
N THR A 161 20.58 7.11 -1.79
CA THR A 161 21.49 8.17 -1.32
C THR A 161 22.93 7.68 -1.39
N GLY A 162 23.67 8.13 -2.40
CA GLY A 162 25.03 7.64 -2.67
C GLY A 162 25.03 6.15 -2.99
N ALA A 163 25.70 5.36 -2.15
CA ALA A 163 25.78 3.90 -2.27
C ALA A 163 24.71 3.14 -1.45
N SER A 164 23.79 3.85 -0.78
CA SER A 164 22.74 3.27 0.06
C SER A 164 21.37 3.38 -0.63
N THR A 165 20.52 2.38 -0.44
CA THR A 165 19.09 2.44 -0.76
C THR A 165 18.31 2.22 0.52
N GLN A 166 17.31 3.05 0.78
CA GLN A 166 16.53 2.98 2.01
C GLN A 166 15.06 3.33 1.77
N GLN A 167 14.18 2.73 2.55
CA GLN A 167 12.75 2.98 2.49
C GLN A 167 12.38 4.23 3.30
N VAL A 168 11.50 5.06 2.73
CA VAL A 168 10.98 6.29 3.32
C VAL A 168 9.47 6.31 3.14
N TYR A 169 8.75 6.75 4.17
CA TYR A 169 7.32 7.05 4.09
C TYR A 169 7.09 8.42 3.45
N THR A 170 6.21 8.49 2.46
CA THR A 170 5.88 9.70 1.68
C THR A 170 4.38 10.03 1.68
N GLY A 171 3.60 9.37 2.53
CA GLY A 171 2.15 9.56 2.62
C GLY A 171 1.70 10.73 3.50
N GLU A 172 0.45 10.66 3.95
CA GLU A 172 -0.17 11.65 4.84
C GLU A 172 0.52 11.70 6.20
N THR A 173 0.83 12.90 6.68
CA THR A 173 1.46 13.09 7.99
C THR A 173 0.44 13.20 9.13
N GLU A 174 -0.84 13.34 8.79
CA GLU A 174 -1.95 13.49 9.73
C GLU A 174 -3.09 12.56 9.32
N PHE A 175 -3.58 11.76 10.26
CA PHE A 175 -4.67 10.82 10.02
C PHE A 175 -5.31 10.33 11.32
N ASP A 176 -6.55 9.87 11.21
CA ASP A 176 -7.31 9.33 12.33
C ASP A 176 -7.15 7.81 12.42
N LEU A 177 -6.99 7.31 13.65
CA LEU A 177 -6.97 5.89 13.94
C LEU A 177 -8.37 5.46 14.36
N VAL A 178 -8.82 4.37 13.76
CA VAL A 178 -10.17 3.82 13.97
C VAL A 178 -10.09 2.39 14.55
N ASN A 179 -11.15 1.97 15.25
CA ASN A 179 -11.23 0.63 15.86
C ASN A 179 -11.66 -0.43 14.85
#